data_AF-A0A3A9FKG9-F1
#
_entry.id   AF-A0A3A9FKG9-F1
#
_cell.length_a   1.000
_cell.length_b   1.000
_cell.length_c   1.000
_cell.angle_alpha   90.00
_cell.angle_beta   90.00
_cell.angle_gamma   90.00
#
_symmetry.space_group_name_H-M   'P 1'
#
loop_
_entity.id
_entity.type
_entity.pdbx_description
1 polymer ?
#
loop_
_entity_poly.entity_id
_entity_poly.type
_entity_poly.pdbx_seq_one_letter_code
_entity_poly.pdbx_strand_id
1 'polypeptide(L)'
;MVDDYLRTFEGMFFNAEKCEPVKLAIDQVGAVLSSIITRYGEIENEISYGTSRQDNFIDTVICLFVRKIMEQLDAINILYSVCSFTQAQVILRSLIENIISMEFILKEDTKKRAAAYSLEHHYQEIEIGDECFSENSKYWKLLLANGREKQLNDGYEGYKKKKAAFERIIKSQEIFQQVDKDRKEKLNQKKQNKGKRKIYIQWYEVCSNISSFYGLMKETGYEQYYQSIYGGLSFETHALNSTMDLSVDESGLSLKYIRNPVGGGSTFALACTFSMGALKALYEYLNDGEEEKREFRAFFLDFQKKRDIATHNLDMIRDTQSSKGG
;
A
#
# COMPACT_ATOMS: atom_id res chain seq x y z
N MET A 1 -1.79 -28.61 6.76
CA MET A 1 -2.25 -28.79 8.16
C MET A 1 -3.59 -28.08 8.25
N VAL A 2 -4.67 -28.76 8.64
CA VAL A 2 -5.89 -28.04 9.01
C VAL A 2 -5.62 -27.52 10.41
N ASP A 3 -5.55 -26.20 10.55
CA ASP A 3 -5.13 -25.54 11.79
C ASP A 3 -6.00 -25.99 12.97
N ASP A 4 -5.34 -26.49 14.03
CA ASP A 4 -5.97 -27.09 15.22
C ASP A 4 -6.95 -26.13 15.92
N TYR A 5 -6.67 -24.82 15.85
CA TYR A 5 -7.52 -23.79 16.43
C TYR A 5 -8.82 -23.57 15.65
N LEU A 6 -8.85 -23.78 14.33
CA LEU A 6 -10.08 -23.63 13.52
C LEU A 6 -11.11 -24.70 13.89
N ARG A 7 -10.64 -25.89 14.27
CA ARG A 7 -11.49 -26.98 14.77
C ARG A 7 -11.92 -26.73 16.21
N THR A 8 -11.01 -26.22 17.04
CA THR A 8 -11.28 -25.93 18.45
C THR A 8 -12.30 -24.79 18.62
N PHE A 9 -12.25 -23.77 17.75
CA PHE A 9 -13.08 -22.57 17.83
C PHE A 9 -14.02 -22.41 16.63
N GLU A 10 -14.73 -23.47 16.24
CA GLU A 10 -15.64 -23.48 15.08
C GLU A 10 -16.72 -22.37 15.13
N GLY A 11 -17.09 -21.90 16.32
CA GLY A 11 -18.01 -20.78 16.53
C GLY A 11 -17.43 -19.38 16.29
N MET A 12 -16.11 -19.23 16.14
CA MET A 12 -15.42 -17.94 15.98
C MET A 12 -14.94 -17.69 14.54
N PHE A 13 -14.84 -18.73 13.71
CA PHE A 13 -14.33 -18.64 12.35
C PHE A 13 -15.33 -19.24 11.35
N PHE A 14 -15.83 -18.44 10.41
CA PHE A 14 -16.66 -18.98 9.34
C PHE A 14 -15.85 -19.91 8.43
N ASN A 15 -16.46 -21.02 8.04
CA ASN A 15 -15.84 -21.99 7.13
C ASN A 15 -16.46 -21.90 5.74
N ALA A 16 -15.77 -21.22 4.82
CA ALA A 16 -16.18 -21.04 3.43
C ALA A 16 -16.45 -22.37 2.70
N GLU A 17 -15.67 -23.41 2.98
CA GLU A 17 -15.81 -24.73 2.34
C GLU A 17 -17.14 -25.42 2.66
N LYS A 18 -17.82 -25.01 3.73
CA LYS A 18 -19.12 -25.55 4.12
C LYS A 18 -20.30 -24.78 3.49
N CYS A 19 -20.05 -23.69 2.77
CA CYS A 19 -21.08 -22.82 2.20
C CYS A 19 -20.80 -22.53 0.72
N GLU A 20 -21.39 -23.36 -0.16
CA GLU A 20 -21.17 -23.28 -1.60
C GLU A 20 -21.43 -21.89 -2.20
N PRO A 21 -22.50 -21.15 -1.86
CA PRO A 21 -22.71 -19.80 -2.39
C PRO A 21 -21.60 -18.82 -2.04
N VAL A 22 -21.06 -18.90 -0.80
CA VAL A 22 -19.96 -18.03 -0.36
C VAL A 22 -18.67 -18.40 -1.07
N LYS A 23 -18.38 -19.69 -1.20
CA LYS A 23 -17.22 -20.20 -1.92
C LYS A 23 -17.22 -19.74 -3.37
N LEU A 24 -18.35 -19.89 -4.08
CA LEU A 24 -18.49 -19.43 -5.46
C LEU A 24 -18.27 -17.92 -5.62
N ALA A 25 -18.78 -17.11 -4.69
CA ALA A 25 -18.54 -15.66 -4.70
C ALA A 25 -17.06 -15.31 -4.49
N ILE A 26 -16.39 -16.01 -3.58
CA ILE A 26 -14.95 -15.86 -3.31
C ILE A 26 -14.11 -16.29 -4.53
N ASP A 27 -14.45 -17.39 -5.18
CA ASP A 27 -13.74 -17.87 -6.37
C ASP A 27 -13.84 -16.86 -7.53
N GLN A 28 -15.00 -16.21 -7.70
CA GLN A 28 -15.19 -15.15 -8.68
C GLN A 28 -14.34 -13.91 -8.36
N VAL A 29 -14.28 -13.50 -7.10
CA VAL A 29 -13.40 -12.42 -6.64
C VAL A 29 -11.95 -12.76 -6.93
N GLY A 30 -11.52 -13.97 -6.59
CA GLY A 30 -10.16 -14.43 -6.83
C GLY A 30 -9.80 -14.46 -8.30
N ALA A 31 -10.72 -14.87 -9.18
CA ALA A 31 -10.52 -14.81 -10.63
C ALA A 31 -10.34 -13.37 -11.13
N VAL A 32 -11.11 -12.41 -10.61
CA VAL A 32 -10.98 -10.99 -10.96
C VAL A 32 -9.64 -10.43 -10.48
N LEU A 33 -9.28 -10.60 -9.21
CA LEU A 33 -8.01 -10.11 -8.67
C LEU A 33 -6.81 -10.74 -9.37
N SER A 34 -6.85 -12.04 -9.64
CA SER A 34 -5.80 -12.74 -10.39
C SER A 34 -5.61 -12.15 -11.80
N SER A 35 -6.70 -11.76 -12.47
CA SER A 35 -6.62 -11.12 -13.79
C SER A 35 -5.93 -9.74 -13.73
N ILE A 36 -6.18 -8.94 -12.68
CA ILE A 36 -5.49 -7.66 -12.46
C ILE A 36 -4.00 -7.90 -12.20
N ILE A 37 -3.68 -8.83 -11.29
CA ILE A 37 -2.29 -9.17 -10.93
C ILE A 37 -1.52 -9.63 -12.17
N THR A 38 -2.15 -10.43 -13.04
CA THR A 38 -1.56 -10.88 -14.31
C THR A 38 -1.18 -9.69 -15.19
N ARG A 39 -2.08 -8.71 -15.35
CA ARG A 39 -1.78 -7.48 -16.13
C ARG A 39 -0.64 -6.66 -15.55
N TYR A 40 -0.53 -6.55 -14.23
CA TYR A 40 0.62 -5.91 -13.61
C TYR A 40 1.93 -6.69 -13.85
N GLY A 41 1.86 -8.02 -13.82
CA GLY A 41 3.02 -8.87 -14.13
C GLY A 41 3.49 -8.73 -15.58
N GLU A 42 2.57 -8.56 -16.52
CA GLU A 42 2.91 -8.25 -17.92
C GLU A 42 3.63 -6.90 -18.04
N ILE A 43 3.11 -5.85 -17.39
CA ILE A 43 3.75 -4.53 -17.34
C ILE A 43 5.14 -4.60 -16.69
N GLU A 44 5.28 -5.33 -15.58
CA GLU A 44 6.58 -5.50 -14.93
C GLU A 44 7.59 -6.18 -15.87
N ASN A 45 7.17 -7.23 -16.58
CA ASN A 45 8.01 -7.88 -17.57
C ASN A 45 8.39 -6.94 -18.71
N GLU A 46 7.46 -6.11 -19.17
CA GLU A 46 7.72 -5.13 -20.22
C GLU A 46 8.73 -4.07 -19.78
N ILE A 47 8.58 -3.51 -18.57
CA ILE A 47 9.55 -2.53 -18.05
C ILE A 47 10.92 -3.20 -17.81
N SER A 48 10.94 -4.42 -17.26
CA SER A 48 12.17 -5.13 -16.91
C SER A 48 12.95 -5.70 -18.11
N TYR A 49 12.24 -6.15 -19.17
CA TYR A 49 12.83 -6.85 -20.33
C TYR A 49 12.64 -6.11 -21.67
N GLY A 50 11.86 -5.03 -21.70
CA GLY A 50 11.59 -4.23 -22.89
C GLY A 50 12.83 -3.53 -23.44
N THR A 51 12.79 -3.26 -24.75
CA THR A 51 13.88 -2.58 -25.48
C THR A 51 13.95 -1.07 -25.20
N SER A 52 12.93 -0.49 -24.55
CA SER A 52 12.86 0.92 -24.15
C SER A 52 13.44 1.14 -22.75
N ARG A 53 14.76 1.01 -22.59
CA ARG A 53 15.47 1.41 -21.35
C ARG A 53 15.46 2.94 -21.20
N GLN A 54 14.33 3.53 -20.85
CA GLN A 54 14.25 4.93 -20.48
C GLN A 54 14.73 5.10 -19.04
N ASP A 55 16.00 5.46 -18.84
CA ASP A 55 16.59 5.79 -17.53
C ASP A 55 16.42 4.69 -16.44
N ASN A 56 17.43 3.83 -16.30
CA ASN A 56 17.49 2.66 -15.40
C ASN A 56 16.86 2.84 -14.00
N PHE A 57 16.97 4.02 -13.36
CA PHE A 57 16.43 4.21 -12.02
C PHE A 57 14.94 4.55 -11.99
N ILE A 58 14.39 5.22 -13.00
CA ILE A 58 12.96 5.60 -13.04
C ILE A 58 12.16 4.31 -13.18
N ASP A 59 12.49 3.51 -14.20
CA ASP A 59 11.90 2.19 -14.44
C ASP A 59 12.02 1.29 -13.21
N THR A 60 13.18 1.30 -12.52
CA THR A 60 13.34 0.57 -11.24
C THR A 60 12.32 1.02 -10.19
N VAL A 61 12.12 2.33 -10.02
CA VAL A 61 11.13 2.85 -9.06
C VAL A 61 9.72 2.41 -9.43
N ILE A 62 9.35 2.51 -10.71
CA ILE A 62 8.03 2.09 -11.18
C ILE A 62 7.82 0.58 -10.99
N CYS A 63 8.80 -0.25 -11.35
CA CYS A 63 8.75 -1.70 -11.08
C CYS A 63 8.57 -2.02 -9.60
N LEU A 64 9.24 -1.29 -8.69
CA LEU A 64 9.06 -1.50 -7.25
C LEU A 64 7.63 -1.18 -6.80
N PHE A 65 7.00 -0.14 -7.34
CA PHE A 65 5.58 0.14 -7.08
C PHE A 65 4.67 -0.94 -7.64
N VAL A 66 4.88 -1.35 -8.89
CA VAL A 66 4.10 -2.43 -9.55
C VAL A 66 4.15 -3.71 -8.72
N ARG A 67 5.36 -4.14 -8.31
CA ARG A 67 5.54 -5.32 -7.45
C ARG A 67 4.83 -5.17 -6.12
N LYS A 68 4.92 -4.00 -5.48
CA LYS A 68 4.24 -3.75 -4.22
C LYS A 68 2.71 -3.80 -4.34
N ILE A 69 2.17 -3.28 -5.44
CA ILE A 69 0.74 -3.36 -5.78
C ILE A 69 0.32 -4.81 -5.97
N MET A 70 1.09 -5.61 -6.73
CA MET A 70 0.82 -7.04 -6.91
C MET A 70 0.84 -7.80 -5.58
N GLU A 71 1.85 -7.57 -4.72
CA GLU A 71 1.93 -8.18 -3.38
C GLU A 71 0.69 -7.86 -2.53
N GLN A 72 0.19 -6.63 -2.59
CA GLN A 72 -0.98 -6.20 -1.83
C GLN A 72 -2.28 -6.77 -2.40
N LEU A 73 -2.41 -6.85 -3.72
CA LEU A 73 -3.55 -7.49 -4.37
C LEU A 73 -3.60 -9.00 -4.08
N ASP A 74 -2.45 -9.67 -4.11
CA ASP A 74 -2.34 -11.09 -3.75
C ASP A 74 -2.69 -11.32 -2.27
N ALA A 75 -2.18 -10.48 -1.37
CA ALA A 75 -2.54 -10.53 0.04
C ALA A 75 -4.05 -10.31 0.27
N ILE A 76 -4.68 -9.37 -0.44
CA ILE A 76 -6.14 -9.20 -0.40
C ILE A 76 -6.83 -10.47 -0.91
N ASN A 77 -6.39 -11.04 -2.02
CA ASN A 77 -6.96 -12.27 -2.58
C ASN A 77 -6.90 -13.44 -1.59
N ILE A 78 -5.74 -13.65 -0.94
CA ILE A 78 -5.56 -14.68 0.09
C ILE A 78 -6.50 -14.43 1.28
N LEU A 79 -6.60 -13.20 1.77
CA LEU A 79 -7.50 -12.86 2.88
C LEU A 79 -8.97 -13.11 2.51
N TYR A 80 -9.35 -12.84 1.26
CA TYR A 80 -10.70 -13.14 0.76
C TYR A 80 -10.97 -14.65 0.71
N SER A 81 -9.99 -15.46 0.30
CA SER A 81 -10.13 -16.93 0.24
C SER A 81 -10.54 -17.56 1.57
N VAL A 82 -10.23 -16.89 2.68
CA VAL A 82 -10.55 -17.33 4.05
C VAL A 82 -11.59 -16.44 4.74
N CYS A 83 -12.37 -15.64 4.00
CA CYS A 83 -13.38 -14.72 4.54
C CYS A 83 -12.83 -13.70 5.57
N SER A 84 -11.58 -13.26 5.43
CA SER A 84 -10.96 -12.26 6.32
C SER A 84 -11.06 -10.85 5.73
N PHE A 85 -12.30 -10.42 5.44
CA PHE A 85 -12.55 -9.19 4.68
C PHE A 85 -12.16 -7.92 5.44
N THR A 86 -12.35 -7.89 6.76
CA THR A 86 -11.91 -6.77 7.61
C THR A 86 -10.39 -6.60 7.58
N GLN A 87 -9.62 -7.69 7.64
CA GLN A 87 -8.16 -7.61 7.57
C GLN A 87 -7.69 -7.14 6.17
N ALA A 88 -8.44 -7.47 5.12
CA ALA A 88 -8.16 -6.98 3.77
C ALA A 88 -8.31 -5.45 3.65
N GLN A 89 -9.09 -4.78 4.51
CA GLN A 89 -9.20 -3.32 4.54
C GLN A 89 -7.89 -2.64 4.94
N VAL A 90 -7.13 -3.25 5.87
CA VAL A 90 -5.81 -2.75 6.26
C VAL A 90 -4.85 -2.79 5.08
N ILE A 91 -4.87 -3.88 4.32
CA ILE A 91 -4.04 -4.02 3.11
C ILE A 91 -4.52 -3.05 2.02
N LEU A 92 -5.84 -2.89 1.84
CA LEU A 92 -6.42 -1.95 0.88
C LEU A 92 -5.95 -0.51 1.13
N ARG A 93 -5.87 -0.08 2.39
CA ARG A 93 -5.34 1.26 2.70
C ARG A 93 -3.93 1.45 2.14
N SER A 94 -3.06 0.48 2.40
CA SER A 94 -1.67 0.53 1.93
C SER A 94 -1.58 0.40 0.40
N LEU A 95 -2.48 -0.35 -0.23
CA LEU A 95 -2.62 -0.44 -1.69
C LEU A 95 -2.95 0.92 -2.30
N ILE A 96 -3.94 1.63 -1.74
CA ILE A 96 -4.30 2.98 -2.17
C ILE A 96 -3.12 3.93 -2.02
N GLU A 97 -2.39 3.89 -0.90
CA GLU A 97 -1.20 4.75 -0.69
C GLU A 97 -0.11 4.54 -1.75
N ASN A 98 0.15 3.29 -2.12
CA ASN A 98 1.12 2.97 -3.17
C ASN A 98 0.65 3.41 -4.56
N ILE A 99 -0.61 3.16 -4.89
CA ILE A 99 -1.21 3.57 -6.18
C ILE A 99 -1.16 5.09 -6.33
N ILE A 100 -1.61 5.83 -5.32
CA ILE A 100 -1.62 7.30 -5.35
C ILE A 100 -0.20 7.86 -5.45
N SER A 101 0.76 7.24 -4.75
CA SER A 101 2.18 7.64 -4.83
C SER A 101 2.76 7.39 -6.22
N MET A 102 2.49 6.23 -6.82
CA MET A 102 2.93 5.89 -8.16
C MET A 102 2.30 6.81 -9.22
N GLU A 103 0.98 7.00 -9.18
CA GLU A 103 0.30 7.91 -10.11
C GLU A 103 0.81 9.35 -9.97
N PHE A 104 1.11 9.80 -8.75
CA PHE A 104 1.76 11.09 -8.56
C PHE A 104 3.14 11.12 -9.22
N ILE A 105 3.98 10.10 -9.10
CA ILE A 105 5.27 10.06 -9.79
C ILE A 105 5.08 10.13 -11.31
N LEU A 106 4.11 9.40 -11.87
CA LEU A 106 3.88 9.34 -13.32
C LEU A 106 3.26 10.61 -13.90
N LYS A 107 2.51 11.38 -13.11
CA LYS A 107 1.71 12.52 -13.61
C LYS A 107 2.52 13.64 -14.27
N GLU A 108 3.63 14.08 -13.65
CA GLU A 108 4.49 15.14 -14.20
C GLU A 108 5.89 15.06 -13.58
N ASP A 109 6.90 15.55 -14.30
CA ASP A 109 8.32 15.54 -13.88
C ASP A 109 8.75 14.20 -13.25
N THR A 110 8.43 13.10 -13.97
CA THR A 110 8.59 11.72 -13.50
C THR A 110 10.01 11.46 -12.99
N LYS A 111 11.01 12.00 -13.67
CA LYS A 111 12.42 11.87 -13.30
C LYS A 111 12.71 12.48 -11.93
N LYS A 112 12.25 13.71 -11.66
CA LYS A 112 12.46 14.36 -10.36
C LYS A 112 11.64 13.71 -9.25
N ARG A 113 10.39 13.34 -9.53
CA ARG A 113 9.50 12.71 -8.53
C ARG A 113 9.99 11.31 -8.14
N ALA A 114 10.43 10.50 -9.10
CA ALA A 114 11.05 9.21 -8.85
C ALA A 114 12.34 9.38 -8.03
N ALA A 115 13.18 10.37 -8.36
CA ALA A 115 14.39 10.66 -7.60
C ALA A 115 14.11 11.08 -6.15
N ALA A 116 13.10 11.94 -5.93
CA ALA A 116 12.67 12.32 -4.58
C ALA A 116 12.19 11.11 -3.75
N TYR A 117 11.40 10.23 -4.37
CA TYR A 117 10.96 8.99 -3.74
C TYR A 117 12.13 8.06 -3.38
N SER A 118 13.05 7.81 -4.32
CA SER A 118 14.21 6.94 -4.09
C SER A 118 15.11 7.39 -2.95
N LEU A 119 15.30 8.70 -2.78
CA LEU A 119 16.23 9.23 -1.79
C LEU A 119 15.62 9.38 -0.40
N GLU A 120 14.30 9.65 -0.27
CA GLU A 120 13.71 10.03 1.02
C GLU A 120 13.84 8.94 2.10
N HIS A 121 13.61 7.68 1.74
CA HIS A 121 13.73 6.60 2.74
C HIS A 121 15.16 6.51 3.29
N HIS A 122 16.17 6.68 2.44
CA HIS A 122 17.56 6.72 2.87
C HIS A 122 17.87 7.92 3.78
N TYR A 123 17.30 9.09 3.51
CA TYR A 123 17.42 10.23 4.42
C TYR A 123 16.81 9.91 5.79
N GLN A 124 15.60 9.33 5.84
CA GLN A 124 14.94 8.99 7.10
C GLN A 124 15.76 7.98 7.92
N GLU A 125 16.32 6.96 7.27
CA GLU A 125 17.19 5.98 7.94
C GLU A 125 18.49 6.62 8.46
N ILE A 126 19.08 7.57 7.71
CA ILE A 126 20.29 8.30 8.14
C ILE A 126 19.96 9.25 9.27
N GLU A 127 18.82 9.93 9.25
CA GLU A 127 18.36 10.82 10.33
C GLU A 127 18.10 10.04 11.62
N ILE A 128 17.48 8.85 11.54
CA ILE A 128 17.36 7.93 12.67
C ILE A 128 18.75 7.51 13.18
N GLY A 129 19.68 7.19 12.27
CA GLY A 129 21.05 6.87 12.61
C GLY A 129 21.78 8.03 13.31
N ASP A 130 21.64 9.25 12.79
CA ASP A 130 22.20 10.47 13.39
C ASP A 130 21.65 10.66 14.82
N GLU A 131 20.36 10.42 15.06
CA GLU A 131 19.73 10.49 16.39
C GLU A 131 20.17 9.35 17.32
N CYS A 132 20.22 8.12 16.83
CA CYS A 132 20.56 6.93 17.61
C CYS A 132 22.04 6.88 17.98
N PHE A 133 22.92 7.31 17.08
CA PHE A 133 24.37 7.22 17.24
C PHE A 133 25.05 8.55 17.60
N SER A 134 24.30 9.61 17.88
CA SER A 134 24.86 10.83 18.48
C SER A 134 25.43 10.53 19.86
N GLU A 135 26.58 11.11 20.19
CA GLU A 135 27.12 11.10 21.54
C GLU A 135 26.05 11.60 22.53
N ASN A 136 25.77 10.80 23.56
CA ASN A 136 24.73 11.02 24.58
C ASN A 136 23.27 10.67 24.21
N SER A 137 23.00 10.03 23.07
CA SER A 137 21.65 9.57 22.76
C SER A 137 21.12 8.59 23.83
N LYS A 138 19.79 8.59 24.04
CA LYS A 138 19.14 7.63 24.95
C LYS A 138 19.40 6.19 24.52
N TYR A 139 19.44 5.93 23.21
CA TYR A 139 19.71 4.62 22.63
C TYR A 139 21.12 4.14 22.96
N TRP A 140 22.12 4.99 22.75
CA TRP A 140 23.54 4.71 23.04
C TRP A 140 23.74 4.35 24.52
N LYS A 141 23.21 5.18 25.42
CA LYS A 141 23.28 4.96 26.87
C LYS A 141 22.63 3.66 27.28
N LEU A 142 21.48 3.32 26.69
CA LEU A 142 20.72 2.11 27.02
C LEU A 142 21.44 0.84 26.55
N LEU A 143 22.09 0.84 25.39
CA LEU A 143 22.86 -0.31 24.93
C LEU A 143 24.10 -0.56 25.79
N LEU A 144 24.83 0.51 26.16
CA LEU A 144 25.97 0.39 27.06
C LEU A 144 25.55 -0.11 28.45
N ALA A 145 24.48 0.43 29.03
CA ALA A 145 23.97 0.00 30.33
C ALA A 145 23.56 -1.49 30.34
N ASN A 146 23.15 -2.04 29.19
CA ASN A 146 22.77 -3.44 29.04
C ASN A 146 23.93 -4.35 28.58
N GLY A 147 25.18 -3.88 28.60
CA GLY A 147 26.36 -4.66 28.21
C GLY A 147 26.39 -5.03 26.72
N ARG A 148 25.68 -4.30 25.86
CA ARG A 148 25.54 -4.59 24.41
C ARG A 148 26.50 -3.76 23.55
N GLU A 149 27.72 -3.54 24.03
CA GLU A 149 28.73 -2.70 23.37
C GLU A 149 29.09 -3.22 21.97
N LYS A 150 29.21 -4.54 21.79
CA LYS A 150 29.46 -5.12 20.47
C LYS A 150 28.35 -4.79 19.47
N GLN A 151 27.07 -4.94 19.87
CA GLN A 151 25.92 -4.61 19.02
C GLN A 151 25.89 -3.12 18.66
N LEU A 152 26.27 -2.26 19.61
CA LEU A 152 26.37 -0.82 19.40
C LEU A 152 27.43 -0.49 18.34
N ASN A 153 28.65 -1.04 18.49
CA ASN A 153 29.75 -0.81 17.57
C ASN A 153 29.45 -1.36 16.16
N ASP A 154 28.92 -2.58 16.06
CA ASP A 154 28.52 -3.19 14.78
C ASP A 154 27.43 -2.33 14.09
N GLY A 155 26.44 -1.87 14.86
CA GLY A 155 25.39 -0.98 14.38
C GLY A 155 25.93 0.37 13.89
N TYR A 156 26.87 0.97 14.63
CA TYR A 156 27.50 2.25 14.27
C TYR A 156 28.33 2.13 12.98
N GLU A 157 29.09 1.05 12.82
CA GLU A 157 29.82 0.78 11.58
C GLU A 157 28.88 0.57 10.38
N GLY A 158 27.78 -0.15 10.59
CA GLY A 158 26.73 -0.32 9.58
C GLY A 158 26.13 1.01 9.13
N TYR A 159 25.80 1.88 10.08
CA TYR A 159 25.31 3.23 9.82
C TYR A 159 26.33 4.08 9.05
N LYS A 160 27.62 4.09 9.44
CA LYS A 160 28.67 4.83 8.71
C LYS A 160 28.81 4.35 7.26
N LYS A 161 28.81 3.03 7.05
CA LYS A 161 28.87 2.45 5.70
C LYS A 161 27.68 2.87 4.85
N LYS A 162 26.47 2.85 5.42
CA LYS A 162 25.24 3.29 4.76
C LYS A 162 25.30 4.77 4.39
N LYS A 163 25.70 5.64 5.32
CA LYS A 163 25.85 7.09 5.09
C LYS A 163 26.83 7.38 3.95
N ALA A 164 28.00 6.75 3.98
CA ALA A 164 28.99 6.90 2.90
C ALA A 164 28.50 6.37 1.55
N ALA A 165 27.74 5.26 1.55
CA ALA A 165 27.13 4.73 0.32
C ALA A 165 26.07 5.68 -0.24
N PHE A 166 25.23 6.24 0.62
CA PHE A 166 24.19 7.18 0.22
C PHE A 166 24.76 8.48 -0.35
N GLU A 167 25.84 9.02 0.23
CA GLU A 167 26.54 10.18 -0.33
C GLU A 167 27.08 9.90 -1.74
N ARG A 168 27.53 8.67 -2.02
CA ARG A 168 27.93 8.26 -3.38
C ARG A 168 26.73 8.19 -4.32
N ILE A 169 25.58 7.69 -3.86
CA ILE A 169 24.32 7.67 -4.64
C ILE A 169 23.93 9.11 -5.02
N ILE A 170 23.89 10.04 -4.07
CA ILE A 170 23.55 11.45 -4.36
C ILE A 170 24.48 12.03 -5.43
N LYS A 171 25.80 11.79 -5.31
CA LYS A 171 26.79 12.30 -6.27
C LYS A 171 26.74 11.62 -7.63
N SER A 172 26.09 10.46 -7.76
CA SER A 172 26.14 9.64 -8.98
C SER A 172 25.37 10.24 -10.16
N GLN A 173 24.37 11.08 -9.92
CA GLN A 173 23.54 11.68 -10.97
C GLN A 173 23.16 13.13 -10.62
N GLU A 174 23.07 13.99 -11.63
CA GLU A 174 22.70 15.40 -11.46
C GLU A 174 21.32 15.58 -10.84
N ILE A 175 20.34 14.75 -11.23
CA ILE A 175 18.99 14.83 -10.68
C ILE A 175 18.95 14.54 -9.17
N PHE A 176 19.77 13.60 -8.69
CA PHE A 176 19.87 13.30 -7.25
C PHE A 176 20.51 14.46 -6.48
N GLN A 177 21.51 15.12 -7.06
CA GLN A 177 22.12 16.31 -6.47
C GLN A 177 21.12 17.48 -6.40
N GLN A 178 20.30 17.65 -7.44
CA GLN A 178 19.25 18.66 -7.45
C GLN A 178 18.19 18.38 -6.38
N VAL A 179 17.72 17.13 -6.27
CA VAL A 179 16.75 16.73 -5.24
C VAL A 179 17.32 16.88 -3.82
N ASP A 180 18.59 16.55 -3.59
CA ASP A 180 19.27 16.77 -2.31
C ASP A 180 19.29 18.26 -1.93
N LYS A 181 19.58 19.13 -2.91
CA LYS A 181 19.54 20.58 -2.72
C LYS A 181 18.12 21.07 -2.39
N ASP A 182 17.14 20.67 -3.18
CA ASP A 182 15.72 21.04 -2.98
C ASP A 182 15.22 20.60 -1.59
N ARG A 183 15.58 19.39 -1.16
CA ARG A 183 15.23 18.87 0.17
C ARG A 183 15.83 19.73 1.28
N LYS A 184 17.12 20.09 1.17
CA LYS A 184 17.81 20.96 2.14
C LYS A 184 17.16 22.34 2.22
N GLU A 185 16.81 22.93 1.09
CA GLU A 185 16.10 24.21 1.03
C GLU A 185 14.72 24.12 1.70
N LYS A 186 13.94 23.08 1.39
CA LYS A 186 12.61 22.84 1.99
C LYS A 186 12.69 22.66 3.51
N LEU A 187 13.70 21.92 3.99
CA LEU A 187 13.94 21.76 5.41
C LEU A 187 14.27 23.09 6.08
N ASN A 188 15.15 23.90 5.48
CA ASN A 188 15.51 25.22 6.00
C ASN A 188 14.29 26.16 6.10
N GLN A 189 13.44 26.18 5.07
CA GLN A 189 12.17 26.93 5.09
C GLN A 189 11.27 26.46 6.24
N LYS A 190 11.13 25.13 6.43
CA LYS A 190 10.34 24.58 7.54
C LYS A 190 10.95 24.92 8.91
N LYS A 191 12.28 24.95 9.06
CA LYS A 191 12.98 25.31 10.31
C LYS A 191 12.67 26.75 10.71
N GLN A 192 12.71 27.67 9.74
CA GLN A 192 12.38 29.08 9.96
C GLN A 192 10.94 29.25 10.46
N ASN A 193 9.99 28.46 9.92
CA ASN A 193 8.58 28.56 10.27
C ASN A 193 8.18 27.85 11.58
N LYS A 194 8.87 26.77 11.97
CA LYS A 194 8.48 25.91 13.11
C LYS A 194 9.39 25.98 14.34
N GLY A 195 10.47 26.78 14.32
CA GLY A 195 11.37 26.94 15.45
C GLY A 195 12.05 25.62 15.85
N LYS A 196 12.07 25.29 17.16
CA LYS A 196 12.77 24.12 17.72
C LYS A 196 12.04 22.77 17.59
N ARG A 197 10.87 22.70 16.95
CA ARG A 197 10.12 21.44 16.82
C ARG A 197 10.77 20.51 15.80
N LYS A 198 10.70 19.19 16.04
CA LYS A 198 11.15 18.18 15.07
C LYS A 198 10.45 18.42 13.74
N ILE A 199 11.24 18.59 12.70
CA ILE A 199 10.76 18.82 11.34
C ILE A 199 10.60 17.47 10.70
N TYR A 200 9.43 17.21 10.14
CA TYR A 200 9.21 16.04 9.30
C TYR A 200 8.91 16.52 7.88
N ILE A 201 9.48 15.79 6.91
CA ILE A 201 9.30 16.04 5.48
C ILE A 201 8.92 14.74 4.80
N GLN A 202 7.90 14.81 3.95
CA GLN A 202 7.52 13.72 3.06
C GLN A 202 8.22 13.89 1.71
N TRP A 203 8.48 12.78 1.01
CA TRP A 203 9.22 12.77 -0.25
C TRP A 203 8.57 13.67 -1.32
N TYR A 204 7.23 13.69 -1.37
CA TYR A 204 6.48 14.50 -2.33
C TYR A 204 6.56 16.00 -2.03
N GLU A 205 6.90 16.42 -0.81
CA GLU A 205 7.08 17.85 -0.49
C GLU A 205 8.40 18.42 -1.04
N VAL A 206 9.36 17.54 -1.34
CA VAL A 206 10.65 17.91 -1.92
C VAL A 206 10.48 18.37 -3.36
N CYS A 207 9.56 17.73 -4.09
CA CYS A 207 9.32 18.00 -5.51
C CYS A 207 8.00 18.75 -5.77
N SER A 208 7.23 19.13 -4.73
CA SER A 208 5.97 19.85 -4.89
C SER A 208 5.60 20.74 -3.70
N ASN A 209 4.46 21.41 -3.80
CA ASN A 209 3.85 22.18 -2.70
C ASN A 209 2.84 21.37 -1.87
N ILE A 210 2.64 20.09 -2.20
CA ILE A 210 1.77 19.19 -1.45
C ILE A 210 2.44 18.89 -0.10
N SER A 211 1.64 18.86 0.97
CA SER A 211 2.12 18.66 2.35
C SER A 211 1.37 17.58 3.12
N SER A 212 0.45 16.87 2.45
CA SER A 212 -0.34 15.79 3.05
C SER A 212 -0.75 14.76 2.01
N PHE A 213 -1.08 13.55 2.47
CA PHE A 213 -1.63 12.51 1.61
C PHE A 213 -2.98 12.90 0.99
N TYR A 214 -3.81 13.68 1.69
CA TYR A 214 -5.01 14.30 1.10
C TYR A 214 -4.65 15.16 -0.11
N GLY A 215 -3.60 15.98 0.00
CA GLY A 215 -3.12 16.79 -1.12
C GLY A 215 -2.62 15.93 -2.29
N LEU A 216 -1.99 14.77 -2.02
CA LEU A 216 -1.63 13.81 -3.07
C LEU A 216 -2.88 13.23 -3.75
N MET A 217 -3.86 12.75 -2.98
CA MET A 217 -5.11 12.22 -3.55
C MET A 217 -5.86 13.28 -4.35
N LYS A 218 -5.84 14.54 -3.91
CA LYS A 218 -6.42 15.64 -4.68
C LYS A 218 -5.68 15.87 -5.98
N GLU A 219 -4.36 15.89 -5.94
CA GLU A 219 -3.53 16.08 -7.11
C GLU A 219 -3.73 14.96 -8.14
N THR A 220 -3.91 13.72 -7.71
CA THR A 220 -4.15 12.57 -8.60
C THR A 220 -5.63 12.37 -8.95
N GLY A 221 -6.55 13.23 -8.49
CA GLY A 221 -7.97 13.19 -8.88
C GLY A 221 -8.87 12.29 -8.03
N TYR A 222 -8.38 11.78 -6.89
CA TYR A 222 -9.10 10.91 -5.96
C TYR A 222 -9.64 11.64 -4.70
N GLU A 223 -9.74 12.97 -4.73
CA GLU A 223 -10.19 13.78 -3.58
C GLU A 223 -11.48 13.24 -2.92
N GLN A 224 -12.45 12.82 -3.74
CA GLN A 224 -13.75 12.30 -3.31
C GLN A 224 -13.67 11.05 -2.42
N TYR A 225 -12.57 10.29 -2.49
CA TYR A 225 -12.38 9.05 -1.74
C TYR A 225 -11.70 9.27 -0.38
N TYR A 226 -11.17 10.47 -0.10
CA TYR A 226 -10.37 10.69 1.10
C TYR A 226 -11.20 10.60 2.38
N GLN A 227 -12.27 11.40 2.50
CA GLN A 227 -13.04 11.49 3.74
C GLN A 227 -13.88 10.24 4.03
N SER A 228 -14.53 9.70 3.00
CA SER A 228 -15.48 8.58 3.13
C SER A 228 -14.79 7.23 3.25
N ILE A 229 -13.71 7.00 2.47
CA ILE A 229 -13.10 5.67 2.32
C ILE A 229 -11.76 5.62 3.03
N TYR A 230 -10.81 6.48 2.66
CA TYR A 230 -9.48 6.44 3.27
C TYR A 230 -9.53 6.75 4.78
N GLY A 231 -10.37 7.71 5.19
CA GLY A 231 -10.65 7.99 6.60
C GLY A 231 -11.23 6.77 7.33
N GLY A 232 -12.20 6.08 6.73
CA GLY A 232 -12.82 4.86 7.27
C GLY A 232 -11.82 3.73 7.49
N LEU A 233 -10.99 3.44 6.48
CA LEU A 233 -9.93 2.40 6.55
C LEU A 233 -8.87 2.71 7.62
N SER A 234 -8.74 3.99 8.02
CA SER A 234 -7.81 4.41 9.08
C SER A 234 -8.23 3.89 10.45
N PHE A 235 -9.54 3.79 10.71
CA PHE A 235 -10.04 3.30 11.99
C PHE A 235 -9.66 1.84 12.19
N GLU A 236 -9.82 1.02 11.16
CA GLU A 236 -9.42 -0.39 11.19
C GLU A 236 -7.91 -0.54 11.41
N THR A 237 -7.10 0.21 10.64
CA THR A 237 -5.63 0.16 10.74
C THR A 237 -5.11 0.53 12.14
N HIS A 238 -5.83 1.39 12.86
CA HIS A 238 -5.47 1.84 14.20
C HIS A 238 -6.30 1.19 15.31
N ALA A 239 -7.11 0.17 15.00
CA ALA A 239 -8.00 -0.52 15.94
C ALA A 239 -8.93 0.43 16.72
N LEU A 240 -9.39 1.52 16.07
CA LEU A 240 -10.26 2.54 16.67
C LEU A 240 -11.75 2.19 16.57
N ASN A 241 -12.10 1.10 15.88
CA ASN A 241 -13.45 0.64 15.60
C ASN A 241 -13.72 -0.80 16.11
N SER A 242 -12.91 -1.34 17.03
CA SER A 242 -13.05 -2.73 17.50
C SER A 242 -14.43 -3.07 18.09
N THR A 243 -15.16 -2.08 18.60
CA THR A 243 -16.53 -2.29 19.10
C THR A 243 -17.55 -2.58 17.99
N MET A 244 -17.20 -2.34 16.72
CA MET A 244 -18.03 -2.64 15.55
C MET A 244 -18.10 -4.14 15.21
N ASP A 245 -17.30 -4.97 15.90
CA ASP A 245 -17.38 -6.44 15.82
C ASP A 245 -18.52 -7.03 16.65
N LEU A 246 -19.31 -6.18 17.33
CA LEU A 246 -20.59 -6.57 17.92
C LEU A 246 -21.69 -6.51 16.86
N SER A 247 -22.54 -7.53 16.85
CA SER A 247 -23.84 -7.51 16.19
C SER A 247 -24.94 -7.31 17.25
N VAL A 248 -25.96 -6.53 16.89
CA VAL A 248 -27.13 -6.27 17.73
C VAL A 248 -28.34 -6.85 17.02
N ASP A 249 -29.01 -7.80 17.65
CA ASP A 249 -30.27 -8.35 17.17
C ASP A 249 -31.35 -8.31 18.26
N GLU A 250 -32.54 -8.83 17.96
CA GLU A 250 -33.67 -8.86 18.90
C GLU A 250 -33.38 -9.68 20.18
N SER A 251 -32.36 -10.56 20.14
CA SER A 251 -31.95 -11.43 21.25
C SER A 251 -30.78 -10.88 22.09
N GLY A 252 -30.11 -9.82 21.63
CA GLY A 252 -29.09 -9.10 22.40
C GLY A 252 -27.83 -8.76 21.59
N LEU A 253 -26.69 -8.72 22.29
CA LEU A 253 -25.37 -8.47 21.72
C LEU A 253 -24.67 -9.81 21.44
N SER A 254 -24.20 -10.02 20.22
CA SER A 254 -23.35 -11.16 19.86
C SER A 254 -22.09 -10.71 19.12
N LEU A 255 -21.04 -11.53 19.15
CA LEU A 255 -19.78 -11.23 18.45
C LEU A 255 -19.84 -11.76 17.02
N LYS A 256 -19.40 -10.94 16.06
CA LYS A 256 -19.19 -11.38 14.67
C LYS A 256 -18.05 -12.40 14.60
N TYR A 257 -18.09 -13.22 13.55
CA TYR A 257 -16.97 -14.10 13.24
C TYR A 257 -15.68 -13.29 12.97
N ILE A 258 -14.54 -13.82 13.40
CA ILE A 258 -13.22 -13.27 13.07
C ILE A 258 -12.94 -13.40 11.56
N ARG A 259 -13.35 -14.54 10.98
CA ARG A 259 -13.47 -14.74 9.53
C ARG A 259 -14.93 -14.57 9.18
N ASN A 260 -15.32 -13.41 8.67
CA ASN A 260 -16.69 -13.04 8.36
C ASN A 260 -16.87 -12.91 6.84
N PRO A 261 -17.79 -13.68 6.22
CA PRO A 261 -18.05 -13.60 4.78
C PRO A 261 -18.94 -12.41 4.38
N VAL A 262 -19.27 -11.49 5.28
CA VAL A 262 -20.17 -10.36 5.03
C VAL A 262 -19.38 -9.06 4.89
N GLY A 263 -19.83 -8.14 4.02
CA GLY A 263 -19.28 -6.80 3.90
C GLY A 263 -18.00 -6.68 3.08
N GLY A 264 -17.68 -7.71 2.27
CA GLY A 264 -16.49 -7.72 1.41
C GLY A 264 -16.64 -6.95 0.09
N GLY A 265 -17.85 -6.59 -0.33
CA GLY A 265 -18.09 -5.98 -1.65
C GLY A 265 -17.38 -4.64 -1.85
N SER A 266 -17.43 -3.75 -0.85
CA SER A 266 -16.82 -2.41 -0.93
C SER A 266 -15.30 -2.45 -1.02
N THR A 267 -14.64 -3.22 -0.15
CA THR A 267 -13.19 -3.42 -0.16
C THR A 267 -12.71 -3.97 -1.51
N PHE A 268 -13.44 -4.95 -2.06
CA PHE A 268 -13.13 -5.56 -3.36
C PHE A 268 -13.32 -4.55 -4.50
N ALA A 269 -14.43 -3.82 -4.52
CA ALA A 269 -14.72 -2.82 -5.53
C ALA A 269 -13.67 -1.68 -5.53
N LEU A 270 -13.19 -1.27 -4.35
CA LEU A 270 -12.14 -0.26 -4.21
C LEU A 270 -10.79 -0.78 -4.68
N ALA A 271 -10.38 -1.98 -4.27
CA ALA A 271 -9.15 -2.61 -4.75
C ALA A 271 -9.14 -2.65 -6.29
N CYS A 272 -10.25 -3.07 -6.89
CA CYS A 272 -10.45 -3.08 -8.33
C CYS A 272 -10.35 -1.68 -8.97
N THR A 273 -11.05 -0.69 -8.40
CA THR A 273 -11.14 0.66 -8.97
C THR A 273 -9.78 1.35 -8.99
N PHE A 274 -9.07 1.37 -7.86
CA PHE A 274 -7.75 1.99 -7.78
C PHE A 274 -6.74 1.25 -8.66
N SER A 275 -6.77 -0.09 -8.66
CA SER A 275 -5.83 -0.88 -9.47
C SER A 275 -6.03 -0.66 -10.98
N MET A 276 -7.28 -0.53 -11.44
CA MET A 276 -7.52 -0.19 -12.84
C MET A 276 -7.07 1.23 -13.20
N GLY A 277 -7.21 2.19 -12.28
CA GLY A 277 -6.67 3.54 -12.45
C GLY A 277 -5.15 3.53 -12.61
N ALA A 278 -4.46 2.81 -11.72
CA ALA A 278 -3.02 2.63 -11.77
C ALA A 278 -2.54 1.90 -13.03
N LEU A 279 -3.23 0.84 -13.46
CA LEU A 279 -2.94 0.18 -14.73
C LEU A 279 -3.03 1.18 -15.88
N LYS A 280 -4.12 1.94 -15.98
CA LYS A 280 -4.27 2.95 -17.03
C LYS A 280 -3.11 3.95 -17.05
N ALA A 281 -2.67 4.44 -15.88
CA ALA A 281 -1.52 5.35 -15.78
C ALA A 281 -0.20 4.71 -16.26
N LEU A 282 -0.01 3.41 -16.03
CA LEU A 282 1.18 2.67 -16.49
C LEU A 282 1.17 2.47 -18.02
N TYR A 283 0.03 2.09 -18.61
CA TYR A 283 -0.12 2.01 -20.07
C TYR A 283 0.14 3.38 -20.74
N GLU A 284 -0.29 4.48 -20.10
CA GLU A 284 0.02 5.84 -20.56
C GLU A 284 1.52 6.15 -20.46
N TYR A 285 2.18 5.71 -19.38
CA TYR A 285 3.63 5.89 -19.16
C TYR A 285 4.48 5.13 -20.18
N LEU A 286 4.13 3.89 -20.50
CA LEU A 286 4.83 3.08 -21.51
C LEU A 286 4.70 3.65 -22.93
N ASN A 287 3.78 4.60 -23.13
CA ASN A 287 3.49 5.24 -24.41
C ASN A 287 3.10 4.21 -25.49
N ASP A 288 2.25 3.28 -25.07
CA ASP A 288 1.80 2.14 -25.85
C ASP A 288 1.13 2.54 -27.16
N GLY A 289 1.28 1.66 -28.16
CA GLY A 289 0.67 1.79 -29.47
C GLY A 289 -0.85 1.61 -29.44
N GLU A 290 -1.48 1.80 -30.61
CA GLU A 290 -2.93 1.62 -30.75
C GLU A 290 -3.37 0.14 -30.66
N GLU A 291 -2.45 -0.81 -30.74
CA GLU A 291 -2.75 -2.23 -30.57
C GLU A 291 -2.90 -2.60 -29.09
N GLU A 292 -1.92 -2.22 -28.29
CA GLU A 292 -1.89 -2.41 -26.83
C GLU A 292 -3.05 -1.65 -26.17
N LYS A 293 -3.35 -0.42 -26.62
CA LYS A 293 -4.54 0.32 -26.17
C LYS A 293 -5.85 -0.39 -26.51
N ARG A 294 -5.91 -1.13 -27.63
CA ARG A 294 -7.11 -1.93 -27.99
C ARG A 294 -7.21 -3.17 -27.12
N GLU A 295 -6.08 -3.84 -26.85
CA GLU A 295 -6.03 -4.98 -25.95
C GLU A 295 -6.47 -4.59 -24.53
N PHE A 296 -5.93 -3.50 -23.99
CA PHE A 296 -6.31 -2.99 -22.68
C PHE A 296 -7.81 -2.66 -22.60
N ARG A 297 -8.38 -2.05 -23.65
CA ARG A 297 -9.84 -1.79 -23.70
C ARG A 297 -10.66 -3.08 -23.71
N ALA A 298 -10.25 -4.08 -24.48
CA ALA A 298 -10.93 -5.37 -24.52
C ALA A 298 -10.88 -6.06 -23.15
N PHE A 299 -9.70 -6.06 -22.51
CA PHE A 299 -9.53 -6.52 -21.14
C PHE A 299 -10.43 -5.76 -20.16
N PHE A 300 -10.44 -4.42 -20.20
CA PHE A 300 -11.20 -3.59 -19.29
C PHE A 300 -12.71 -3.88 -19.35
N LEU A 301 -13.27 -4.09 -20.54
CA LEU A 301 -14.69 -4.40 -20.71
C LEU A 301 -15.06 -5.77 -20.12
N ASP A 302 -14.23 -6.79 -20.37
CA ASP A 302 -14.42 -8.13 -19.78
C ASP A 302 -14.26 -8.11 -18.26
N PHE A 303 -13.20 -7.45 -17.78
CA PHE A 303 -12.93 -7.20 -16.37
C PHE A 303 -14.13 -6.54 -15.67
N GLN A 304 -14.68 -5.46 -16.26
CA GLN A 304 -15.78 -4.71 -15.68
C GLN A 304 -17.01 -5.61 -15.46
N LYS A 305 -17.36 -6.42 -16.48
CA LYS A 305 -18.46 -7.37 -16.37
C LYS A 305 -18.24 -8.40 -15.26
N LYS A 306 -17.04 -8.97 -15.16
CA LYS A 306 -16.70 -9.97 -14.14
C LYS A 306 -16.70 -9.36 -12.74
N ARG A 307 -16.13 -8.16 -12.59
CA ARG A 307 -16.13 -7.38 -11.35
C ARG A 307 -17.55 -7.12 -10.87
N ASP A 308 -18.43 -6.63 -11.73
CA ASP A 308 -19.80 -6.27 -11.33
C ASP A 308 -20.59 -7.48 -10.84
N ILE A 309 -20.41 -8.64 -11.49
CA ILE A 309 -20.98 -9.92 -11.04
C ILE A 309 -20.42 -10.33 -9.68
N ALA A 310 -19.09 -10.28 -9.52
CA ALA A 310 -18.43 -10.67 -8.28
C ALA A 310 -18.82 -9.76 -7.10
N THR A 311 -18.88 -8.44 -7.31
CA THR A 311 -19.34 -7.47 -6.31
C THR A 311 -20.79 -7.75 -5.92
N HIS A 312 -21.68 -7.94 -6.90
CA HIS A 312 -23.08 -8.27 -6.61
C HIS A 312 -23.21 -9.54 -5.76
N ASN A 313 -22.48 -10.60 -6.12
CA ASN A 313 -22.55 -11.87 -5.40
C ASN A 313 -21.96 -11.76 -3.98
N LEU A 314 -20.91 -10.96 -3.76
CA LEU A 314 -20.42 -10.64 -2.43
C LEU A 314 -21.45 -9.89 -1.58
N ASP A 315 -22.13 -8.90 -2.16
CA ASP A 315 -23.14 -8.10 -1.45
C ASP A 315 -24.40 -8.91 -1.11
N MET A 316 -24.67 -9.97 -1.89
CA MET A 316 -25.75 -10.92 -1.62
C MET A 316 -25.44 -11.89 -0.48
N ILE A 317 -24.19 -11.96 0.01
CA ILE A 317 -23.86 -12.71 1.23
C ILE A 317 -24.45 -11.95 2.42
N ARG A 318 -25.66 -12.34 2.80
CA ARG A 318 -26.34 -11.81 3.99
C ARG A 318 -25.73 -12.39 5.25
N ASP A 319 -25.85 -11.64 6.34
CA ASP A 319 -25.67 -12.17 7.69
C ASP A 319 -26.69 -13.30 7.92
N THR A 320 -26.28 -14.54 7.66
CA THR A 320 -26.98 -15.74 8.16
C THR A 320 -26.99 -15.82 9.70
N GLN A 321 -26.37 -14.84 10.39
CA GLN A 321 -26.26 -14.78 11.84
C GLN A 321 -27.62 -14.60 12.55
N SER A 322 -28.65 -14.10 11.86
CA SER A 322 -30.01 -13.98 12.43
C SER A 322 -30.77 -15.31 12.58
N SER A 323 -30.17 -16.45 12.16
CA SER A 323 -30.87 -17.74 12.11
C SER A 323 -30.41 -18.79 13.13
N LYS A 324 -29.44 -18.48 13.99
CA LYS A 324 -29.15 -19.32 15.17
C LYS A 324 -29.92 -18.83 16.39
N GLY A 325 -31.25 -18.91 16.29
CA GLY A 325 -32.10 -19.07 17.45
C GLY A 325 -32.13 -20.56 17.82
N GLY A 326 -31.63 -20.91 19.00
CA GLY A 326 -31.65 -22.28 19.54
C GLY A 326 -30.47 -22.58 20.43
#